data_AF-A0A7S3C2R5-F1
#
_entry.id   AF-A0A7S3C2R5-F1
#
_cell.length_a   1.000
_cell.length_b   1.000
_cell.length_c   1.000
_cell.angle_alpha   90.00
_cell.angle_beta   90.00
_cell.angle_gamma   90.00
#
_symmetry.space_group_name_H-M   'P 1'
#
loop_
_entity.id
_entity.type
_entity.pdbx_description
1 polymer ?
#
loop_
_entity_poly.entity_id
_entity_poly.type
_entity_poly.pdbx_seq_one_letter_code
_entity_poly.pdbx_strand_id
1 'polypeptide(L)'
;NRKYNEVDTVALTARFSALRASGGGEVQLRENYGPHGARQVESLAAAAGLHFKRYGRGTNTVLVTSTEPLPNYRPELDARHGTRQAEVALDDAEAARLEAALRRVGGAGAGGDSSTGSSDGGRTGGSGQYLPPHARREQEAAAVPDSWDDVPMADVLDAAPVDGGAPTQASARMRQRQLEHAHSPAAERMKEFRQKLPAFGARERLLAAGASK
;
A
#
# COMPACT_ATOMS: atom_id res chain seq x y z
N ASN A 1 28.89 2.93 -8.06
CA ASN A 1 28.65 1.54 -7.62
C ASN A 1 29.05 1.38 -6.16
N ARG A 2 28.12 1.59 -5.22
CA ARG A 2 28.39 1.31 -3.80
C ARG A 2 28.28 -0.22 -3.64
N LYS A 3 29.41 -0.87 -3.40
CA LYS A 3 29.49 -2.33 -3.29
C LYS A 3 28.69 -2.79 -2.05
N TYR A 4 28.00 -3.92 -2.16
CA TYR A 4 27.35 -4.56 -1.02
C TYR A 4 28.42 -5.19 -0.13
N ASN A 5 28.16 -5.21 1.18
CA ASN A 5 28.99 -5.93 2.11
C ASN A 5 28.66 -7.42 2.06
N GLU A 6 29.69 -8.25 2.15
CA GLU A 6 29.53 -9.69 2.29
C GLU A 6 29.11 -10.03 3.72
N VAL A 7 28.29 -11.08 3.84
CA VAL A 7 27.81 -11.57 5.14
C VAL A 7 28.85 -12.53 5.69
N ASP A 8 29.47 -12.19 6.82
CA ASP A 8 30.28 -13.14 7.58
C ASP A 8 29.37 -14.12 8.32
N THR A 9 29.15 -15.27 7.68
CA THR A 9 28.21 -16.29 8.18
C THR A 9 28.68 -16.91 9.49
N VAL A 10 29.99 -17.07 9.70
CA VAL A 10 30.54 -17.71 10.89
C VAL A 10 30.37 -16.80 12.09
N ALA A 11 30.77 -15.52 11.95
CA ALA A 11 30.64 -14.54 13.02
C ALA A 11 29.16 -14.30 13.39
N LEU A 12 28.27 -14.19 12.39
CA LEU A 12 26.84 -13.98 12.63
C LEU A 12 26.16 -15.16 13.31
N THR A 13 26.50 -16.39 12.89
CA THR A 13 25.93 -17.60 13.51
C THR A 13 26.33 -17.69 14.98
N ALA A 14 27.60 -17.41 15.30
CA ALA A 14 28.06 -17.38 16.69
C ALA A 14 27.33 -16.30 17.50
N ARG A 15 27.14 -15.10 16.92
CA ARG A 15 26.39 -13.99 17.53
C ARG A 15 24.93 -14.35 17.81
N PHE A 16 24.24 -14.99 16.86
CA PHE A 16 22.84 -15.38 17.00
C PHE A 16 22.65 -16.49 18.04
N SER A 17 23.54 -17.47 18.06
CA SER A 17 23.56 -18.50 19.10
C SER A 17 23.80 -17.91 20.49
N ALA A 18 24.73 -16.95 20.61
CA ALA A 18 24.97 -16.25 21.86
C ALA A 18 23.75 -15.42 22.32
N LEU A 19 23.08 -14.74 21.38
CA LEU A 19 21.84 -14.00 21.66
C LEU A 19 20.73 -14.93 22.16
N ARG A 20 20.62 -16.12 21.57
CA ARG A 20 19.65 -17.13 22.01
C ARG A 20 19.95 -17.62 23.41
N ALA A 21 21.23 -17.80 23.75
CA ALA A 21 21.67 -18.23 25.07
C ALA A 21 21.49 -17.14 26.14
N SER A 22 21.61 -15.86 25.78
CA SER A 22 21.44 -14.75 26.73
C SER A 22 19.98 -14.48 27.11
N GLY A 23 19.00 -15.09 26.43
CA GLY A 23 17.59 -15.10 26.82
C GLY A 23 16.84 -13.77 26.64
N GLY A 24 17.51 -12.70 26.19
CA GLY A 24 16.88 -11.42 25.93
C GLY A 24 17.82 -10.50 25.15
N GLY A 25 17.32 -9.95 24.05
CA GLY A 25 18.05 -8.99 23.24
C GLY A 25 17.73 -9.06 21.75
N GLU A 26 18.27 -8.07 21.04
CA GLU A 26 18.22 -7.97 19.59
C GLU A 26 19.59 -7.63 19.00
N VAL A 27 19.82 -8.05 17.77
CA VAL A 27 20.97 -7.67 16.97
C VAL A 27 20.47 -6.84 15.79
N GLN A 28 20.95 -5.61 15.70
CA GLN A 28 20.68 -4.71 14.57
C GLN A 28 21.90 -4.63 13.67
N LEU A 29 21.68 -4.88 12.38
CA LEU A 29 22.68 -4.82 11.32
C LEU A 29 22.32 -3.65 10.41
N ARG A 30 23.17 -2.62 10.42
CA ARG A 30 22.95 -1.37 9.68
C ARG A 30 23.76 -1.33 8.38
N GLU A 31 24.61 -2.33 8.16
CA GLU A 31 25.43 -2.42 6.95
C GLU A 31 24.58 -2.76 5.71
N ASN A 32 25.06 -2.32 4.55
CA ASN A 32 24.39 -2.58 3.28
C ASN A 32 24.74 -3.96 2.73
N TYR A 33 24.02 -4.99 3.17
CA TYR A 33 24.16 -6.37 2.68
C TYR A 33 23.41 -6.66 1.37
N GLY A 34 22.62 -5.71 0.89
CA GLY A 34 21.77 -5.89 -0.29
C GLY A 34 20.69 -6.97 -0.15
N PRO A 35 19.97 -7.30 -1.24
CA PRO A 35 18.88 -8.28 -1.20
C PRO A 35 19.35 -9.71 -0.90
N HIS A 36 20.51 -10.12 -1.44
CA HIS A 36 21.05 -11.47 -1.25
C HIS A 36 21.60 -11.66 0.16
N GLY A 37 22.39 -10.72 0.67
CA GLY A 37 22.90 -10.81 2.05
C GLY A 37 21.77 -10.77 3.08
N ALA A 38 20.72 -9.97 2.85
CA ALA A 38 19.54 -9.99 3.71
C ALA A 38 18.86 -11.37 3.80
N ARG A 39 18.76 -12.11 2.68
CA ARG A 39 18.23 -13.50 2.67
C ARG A 39 19.15 -14.48 3.40
N GLN A 40 20.46 -14.29 3.33
CA GLN A 40 21.40 -15.11 4.08
C GLN A 40 21.25 -14.89 5.58
N VAL A 41 21.17 -13.63 6.01
CA VAL A 41 20.93 -13.27 7.43
C VAL A 41 19.61 -13.85 7.92
N GLU A 42 18.54 -13.77 7.12
CA GLU A 42 17.24 -14.37 7.42
C GLU A 42 17.35 -15.88 7.62
N SER A 43 18.05 -16.59 6.74
CA SER A 43 18.29 -18.02 6.85
C SER A 43 19.05 -18.39 8.13
N LEU A 44 20.10 -17.63 8.46
CA LEU A 44 20.89 -17.84 9.68
C LEU A 44 20.07 -17.56 10.95
N ALA A 45 19.25 -16.51 10.93
CA ALA A 45 18.34 -16.19 12.03
C ALA A 45 17.29 -17.29 12.23
N ALA A 46 16.71 -17.79 11.14
CA ALA A 46 15.75 -18.88 11.17
C ALA A 46 16.38 -20.18 11.70
N ALA A 47 17.61 -20.49 11.30
CA ALA A 47 18.37 -21.63 11.82
C ALA A 47 18.65 -21.52 13.33
N ALA A 48 18.85 -20.30 13.84
CA ALA A 48 19.00 -20.03 15.27
C ALA A 48 17.66 -19.92 16.03
N GLY A 49 16.51 -20.06 15.35
CA GLY A 49 15.18 -19.93 15.95
C GLY A 49 14.85 -18.51 16.41
N LEU A 50 15.38 -17.51 15.72
CA LEU A 50 15.16 -16.09 16.01
C LEU A 50 14.20 -15.45 15.01
N HIS A 51 13.49 -14.42 15.45
CA HIS A 51 12.66 -13.60 14.59
C HIS A 51 13.53 -12.65 13.77
N PHE A 52 13.20 -12.50 12.50
CA PHE A 52 13.90 -11.62 11.57
C PHE A 52 12.93 -10.62 10.95
N LYS A 53 13.36 -9.36 10.86
CA LYS A 53 12.62 -8.31 10.14
C LYS A 53 13.57 -7.34 9.49
N ARG A 54 13.17 -6.84 8.32
CA ARG A 54 13.86 -5.78 7.59
C ARG A 54 13.08 -4.48 7.77
N TYR A 55 13.75 -3.45 8.26
CA TYR A 55 13.18 -2.11 8.38
C TYR A 55 13.84 -1.17 7.38
N GLY A 56 13.07 -0.22 6.85
CA GLY A 56 13.55 0.69 5.81
C GLY A 56 13.60 0.07 4.41
N ARG A 57 14.07 0.86 3.43
CA ARG A 57 14.16 0.48 2.01
C ARG A 57 15.48 0.96 1.42
N GLY A 58 16.04 0.19 0.49
CA GLY A 58 17.24 0.57 -0.25
C GLY A 58 18.49 0.58 0.65
N THR A 59 19.21 1.70 0.64
CA THR A 59 20.47 1.85 1.39
C THR A 59 20.31 1.99 2.90
N ASN A 60 19.13 2.39 3.35
CA ASN A 60 18.81 2.58 4.78
C ASN A 60 18.09 1.34 5.34
N THR A 61 18.30 0.17 4.72
CA THR A 61 17.70 -1.07 5.21
C THR A 61 18.47 -1.54 6.44
N VAL A 62 17.79 -1.60 7.58
CA VAL A 62 18.32 -2.21 8.81
C VAL A 62 17.75 -3.60 8.93
N LEU A 63 18.63 -4.60 9.08
CA LEU A 63 18.22 -5.97 9.34
C LEU A 63 18.23 -6.19 10.85
N VAL A 64 17.13 -6.66 11.41
CA VAL A 64 16.99 -6.86 12.85
C VAL A 64 16.64 -8.31 13.13
N THR A 65 17.37 -8.90 14.08
CA THR A 65 17.16 -10.25 14.57
C THR A 65 16.88 -10.20 16.06
N SER A 66 15.79 -10.82 16.53
CA SER A 66 15.38 -10.78 17.93
C SER A 66 14.88 -12.14 18.42
N THR A 67 14.98 -12.33 19.74
CA THR A 67 14.38 -13.47 20.45
C THR A 67 12.86 -13.36 20.58
N GLU A 68 12.36 -12.12 20.64
CA GLU A 68 10.93 -11.79 20.72
C GLU A 68 10.36 -11.40 19.34
N PRO A 69 9.03 -11.55 19.14
CA PRO A 69 8.40 -11.19 17.88
C PRO A 69 8.59 -9.71 17.55
N LEU A 70 9.10 -9.44 16.35
CA LEU A 70 9.39 -8.09 15.89
C LEU A 70 8.12 -7.39 15.39
N PRO A 71 7.89 -6.11 15.77
CA PRO A 71 6.75 -5.34 15.29
C PRO A 71 6.85 -5.06 13.78
N ASN A 72 5.74 -4.64 13.17
CA ASN A 72 5.72 -4.31 11.74
C ASN A 72 6.34 -2.94 11.42
N TYR A 73 6.36 -2.01 12.37
CA TYR A 73 6.88 -0.66 12.20
C TYR A 73 7.73 -0.25 13.41
N ARG A 74 8.88 0.39 13.14
CA ARG A 74 9.82 0.90 14.15
C ARG A 74 10.28 2.30 13.73
N PRO A 75 9.77 3.38 14.35
CA PRO A 75 10.05 4.76 13.95
C PRO A 75 11.53 5.12 14.03
N GLU A 76 12.26 4.56 14.98
CA GLU A 76 13.69 4.77 15.20
C GLU A 76 14.59 4.15 14.09
N LEU A 77 14.06 3.19 13.34
CA LEU A 77 14.75 2.54 12.22
C LEU A 77 14.30 3.07 10.86
N ASP A 78 13.22 3.84 10.82
CA ASP A 78 12.73 4.47 9.61
C ASP A 78 13.42 5.82 9.41
N ALA A 79 14.32 5.88 8.44
CA ALA A 79 15.01 7.12 8.08
C ALA A 79 14.07 8.25 7.60
N ARG A 80 12.81 7.93 7.28
CA ARG A 80 11.78 8.92 6.91
C ARG A 80 10.94 9.37 8.09
N HIS A 81 11.10 8.74 9.25
CA HIS A 81 10.42 9.15 10.45
C HIS A 81 10.90 10.57 10.81
N GLY A 82 9.97 11.52 10.87
CA GLY A 82 10.26 12.95 11.07
C GLY A 82 10.45 13.77 9.80
N THR A 83 10.89 13.20 8.66
CA THR A 83 11.08 14.01 7.43
C THR A 83 9.77 14.43 6.76
N ARG A 84 8.66 13.73 7.08
CA ARG A 84 7.31 14.11 6.69
C ARG A 84 6.53 14.89 7.75
N GLN A 85 7.17 15.22 8.88
CA GLN A 85 6.62 16.22 9.79
C GLN A 85 6.87 17.60 9.17
N ALA A 86 6.29 17.85 7.99
CA ALA A 86 5.99 19.21 7.62
C ALA A 86 4.95 19.65 8.63
N GLU A 87 5.33 20.50 9.58
CA GLU A 87 4.36 21.24 10.38
C GLU A 87 3.46 21.95 9.36
N VAL A 88 2.23 21.47 9.23
CA VAL A 88 1.22 22.16 8.43
C VAL A 88 0.88 23.39 9.25
N ALA A 89 1.48 24.52 8.89
CA ALA A 89 1.06 25.81 9.43
C ALA A 89 -0.39 26.02 8.99
N LEU A 90 -1.32 25.83 9.92
CA LEU A 90 -2.73 26.13 9.72
C LEU A 90 -2.94 27.59 10.13
N ASP A 91 -3.62 28.35 9.29
CA ASP A 91 -4.12 29.65 9.71
C ASP A 91 -5.23 29.45 10.77
N ASP A 92 -5.41 30.43 11.66
CA ASP A 92 -6.36 30.33 12.79
C ASP A 92 -7.77 29.93 12.36
N ALA A 93 -8.21 30.40 11.18
CA ALA A 93 -9.51 30.07 10.62
C ALA A 93 -9.61 28.61 10.15
N GLU A 94 -8.53 28.05 9.62
CA GLU A 94 -8.47 26.65 9.18
C GLU A 94 -8.35 25.70 10.37
N ALA A 95 -7.57 26.07 11.38
CA ALA A 95 -7.48 25.36 12.64
C ALA A 95 -8.85 25.25 13.32
N ALA A 96 -9.61 26.36 13.41
CA ALA A 96 -10.96 26.36 13.97
C ALA A 96 -11.95 25.47 13.18
N ARG A 97 -11.85 25.47 11.84
CA ARG A 97 -12.67 24.60 10.97
C ARG A 97 -12.32 23.13 11.16
N LEU A 98 -11.04 22.81 11.26
CA LEU A 98 -10.56 21.45 11.49
C LEU A 98 -10.98 20.94 12.86
N GLU A 99 -10.85 21.77 13.91
CA GLU A 99 -11.30 21.42 15.26
C GLU A 99 -12.82 21.16 15.30
N ALA A 100 -13.61 21.98 14.62
CA ALA A 100 -15.05 21.76 14.49
C ALA A 100 -15.37 20.45 13.74
N ALA A 101 -14.61 20.11 12.69
CA ALA A 101 -14.77 18.86 11.95
C ALA A 101 -14.38 17.64 12.79
N LEU A 102 -13.26 17.71 13.52
CA LEU A 102 -12.80 16.65 14.40
C LEU A 102 -13.77 16.41 15.56
N ARG A 103 -14.36 17.46 16.13
CA ARG A 103 -15.42 17.32 17.14
C ARG A 103 -16.66 16.60 16.60
N ARG A 104 -17.02 16.79 15.33
CA ARG A 104 -18.14 16.08 14.69
C ARG A 104 -17.83 14.59 14.49
N VAL A 105 -16.61 14.28 14.06
CA VAL A 105 -16.17 12.89 13.86
C VAL A 105 -15.98 12.17 15.19
N GLY A 106 -15.35 12.81 16.17
CA GLY A 106 -15.17 12.28 17.52
C GLY A 106 -16.47 12.18 18.32
N GLY A 107 -17.45 13.04 18.04
CA GLY A 107 -18.79 12.99 18.64
C GLY A 107 -19.68 11.88 18.09
N ALA A 108 -19.39 11.35 16.90
CA ALA A 108 -20.12 10.21 16.32
C ALA A 108 -19.67 8.85 16.89
N GLY A 109 -18.62 8.82 17.73
CA GLY A 109 -18.11 7.61 18.40
C GLY A 109 -18.58 7.42 19.84
N ALA A 110 -19.44 8.29 20.36
CA ALA A 110 -19.93 8.23 21.74
C ALA A 110 -21.43 7.89 21.79
N GLY A 111 -21.81 6.70 21.30
CA GLY A 111 -23.17 6.18 21.43
C GLY A 111 -23.59 5.26 20.28
N GLY A 112 -23.46 3.95 20.48
CA GLY A 112 -23.83 2.89 19.52
C GLY A 112 -22.95 1.67 19.77
N ASP A 113 -23.21 0.94 20.83
CA ASP A 113 -24.01 -0.29 20.85
C ASP A 113 -23.25 -1.53 20.34
N SER A 114 -23.05 -2.42 21.31
CA SER A 114 -22.38 -3.70 21.22
C SER A 114 -23.15 -4.66 20.33
N SER A 115 -22.62 -4.94 19.13
CA SER A 115 -22.55 -6.30 18.57
C SER A 115 -21.97 -6.23 17.16
N THR A 116 -20.79 -6.81 16.92
CA THR A 116 -20.56 -7.72 15.78
C THR A 116 -19.25 -8.47 15.99
N GLY A 117 -19.41 -9.73 16.43
CA GLY A 117 -18.62 -10.91 16.11
C GLY A 117 -17.11 -10.78 15.89
N SER A 118 -16.35 -11.18 16.92
CA SER A 118 -15.14 -11.96 16.72
C SER A 118 -15.46 -13.20 15.88
N SER A 119 -14.79 -13.35 14.75
CA SER A 119 -14.44 -14.67 14.21
C SER A 119 -12.96 -14.67 13.91
N ASP A 120 -12.24 -15.13 14.92
CA ASP A 120 -10.91 -15.69 14.78
C ASP A 120 -10.97 -16.86 13.78
N GLY A 121 -9.98 -16.91 12.89
CA GLY A 121 -10.03 -17.74 11.70
C GLY A 121 -8.67 -17.86 11.04
N GLY A 122 -7.66 -18.25 11.81
CA GLY A 122 -6.38 -18.69 11.29
C GLY A 122 -6.56 -19.77 10.23
N ARG A 123 -6.00 -19.55 9.04
CA ARG A 123 -5.70 -20.61 8.08
C ARG A 123 -4.31 -20.40 7.49
N THR A 124 -3.44 -21.27 7.96
CA THR A 124 -2.17 -21.71 7.39
C THR A 124 -2.34 -22.17 5.94
N GLY A 125 -1.32 -21.93 5.12
CA GLY A 125 -0.88 -22.83 4.04
C GLY A 125 -1.77 -22.91 2.79
N GLY A 126 -1.34 -22.22 1.72
CA GLY A 126 -1.90 -22.43 0.38
C GLY A 126 -1.09 -21.68 -0.67
N SER A 127 -0.07 -22.34 -1.21
CA SER A 127 0.69 -21.91 -2.38
C SER A 127 -0.22 -21.83 -3.61
N GLY A 128 -0.93 -20.71 -3.77
CA GLY A 128 -1.64 -20.35 -4.99
C GLY A 128 -0.82 -19.31 -5.74
N GLN A 129 -0.09 -19.73 -6.76
CA GLN A 129 0.54 -18.80 -7.70
C GLN A 129 -0.55 -18.02 -8.41
N TYR A 130 -0.78 -16.77 -7.99
CA TYR A 130 -1.56 -15.82 -8.77
C TYR A 130 -0.64 -15.28 -9.87
N LEU A 131 -0.62 -15.97 -11.02
CA LEU A 131 0.00 -15.40 -12.22
C LEU A 131 -0.95 -14.35 -12.80
N PRO A 132 -0.55 -13.06 -12.86
CA PRO A 132 -1.34 -12.04 -13.53
C PRO A 132 -1.43 -12.35 -15.04
N PRO A 133 -2.56 -12.06 -15.72
CA PRO A 133 -2.76 -12.35 -17.12
C PRO A 133 -2.07 -11.27 -17.96
N HIS A 134 -0.73 -11.29 -18.01
CA HIS A 134 0.05 -10.52 -18.97
C HIS A 134 1.25 -11.30 -19.51
N ALA A 135 1.21 -12.63 -19.45
CA ALA A 135 2.05 -13.45 -20.31
C ALA A 135 1.28 -13.72 -21.59
N ARG A 136 1.70 -13.06 -22.69
CA ARG A 136 1.30 -13.27 -24.10
C ARG A 136 0.27 -12.28 -24.68
N ARG A 137 0.73 -11.07 -24.98
CA ARG A 137 0.51 -10.42 -26.29
C ARG A 137 1.53 -9.30 -26.48
N GLU A 138 2.62 -9.61 -27.16
CA GLU A 138 3.42 -8.59 -27.84
C GLU A 138 2.54 -8.06 -28.98
N GLN A 139 2.00 -6.85 -28.82
CA GLN A 139 1.64 -5.87 -29.85
C GLN A 139 0.61 -4.88 -29.26
N GLU A 140 1.05 -3.61 -29.20
CA GLU A 140 0.24 -2.39 -29.06
C GLU A 140 -0.65 -2.27 -27.82
N ALA A 141 -0.04 -2.00 -26.67
CA ALA A 141 -0.73 -1.35 -25.56
C ALA A 141 -0.18 0.08 -25.43
N ALA A 142 -1.06 1.07 -25.63
CA ALA A 142 -0.76 2.47 -25.35
C ALA A 142 -0.13 2.57 -23.95
N ALA A 143 1.06 3.18 -23.87
CA ALA A 143 1.84 3.32 -22.65
C ALA A 143 0.96 3.87 -21.52
N VAL A 144 0.65 3.02 -20.54
CA VAL A 144 0.17 3.48 -19.25
C VAL A 144 1.43 3.90 -18.50
N PRO A 145 1.61 5.19 -18.16
CA PRO A 145 2.80 5.61 -17.43
C PRO A 145 2.85 4.90 -16.07
N ASP A 146 4.02 4.35 -15.75
CA ASP A 146 4.32 3.62 -14.50
C ASP A 146 4.43 4.57 -13.28
N SER A 147 4.23 5.87 -13.53
CA SER A 147 4.39 6.99 -12.60
C SER A 147 3.28 8.02 -12.80
N TRP A 148 2.74 8.56 -11.70
CA TRP A 148 1.83 9.72 -11.74
C TRP A 148 2.55 11.01 -12.15
N ASP A 149 3.89 11.03 -12.10
CA ASP A 149 4.72 12.17 -12.54
C ASP A 149 4.92 12.20 -14.07
N ASP A 150 4.68 11.08 -14.77
CA ASP A 150 4.86 10.97 -16.24
C ASP A 150 3.59 11.29 -17.04
N VAL A 151 2.52 11.74 -16.37
CA VAL A 151 1.34 12.28 -17.05
C VAL A 151 1.70 13.71 -17.48
N PRO A 152 1.76 14.01 -18.80
CA PRO A 152 2.07 15.37 -19.23
C PRO A 152 1.05 16.32 -18.62
N MET A 153 1.52 17.32 -17.85
CA MET A 153 0.69 18.31 -17.13
C MET A 153 -0.34 19.03 -18.03
N ALA A 154 -0.16 19.00 -19.35
CA ALA A 154 -1.14 19.49 -20.33
C ALA A 154 -2.50 18.76 -20.25
N ASP A 155 -2.55 17.48 -19.85
CA ASP A 155 -3.79 16.71 -19.69
C ASP A 155 -4.49 16.97 -18.33
N VAL A 156 -3.79 17.58 -17.35
CA VAL A 156 -4.32 17.85 -16.00
C VAL A 156 -4.96 19.25 -15.92
N LEU A 157 -4.64 20.15 -16.87
CA LEU A 157 -5.12 21.53 -16.86
C LEU A 157 -6.57 21.73 -17.31
N ASP A 158 -7.29 20.67 -17.69
CA ASP A 158 -8.67 20.76 -18.20
C ASP A 158 -9.73 20.34 -17.14
N ALA A 159 -9.47 20.67 -15.88
CA ALA A 159 -10.43 20.55 -14.78
C ALA A 159 -11.47 21.68 -14.83
N ALA A 160 -12.46 21.49 -15.71
CA ALA A 160 -13.83 22.02 -15.75
C ALA A 160 -14.06 23.56 -15.82
N PRO A 161 -15.00 23.98 -16.68
CA PRO A 161 -16.10 24.82 -16.25
C PRO A 161 -17.28 23.94 -15.80
N VAL A 162 -17.71 24.17 -14.56
CA VAL A 162 -19.11 24.03 -14.18
C VAL A 162 -19.96 24.85 -15.17
N ASP A 163 -21.10 24.28 -15.56
CA ASP A 163 -22.14 24.83 -16.43
C ASP A 163 -21.90 24.82 -17.96
N GLY A 164 -22.60 23.90 -18.64
CA GLY A 164 -23.05 24.06 -20.04
C GLY A 164 -22.00 24.02 -21.16
N GLY A 165 -20.72 23.82 -20.86
CA GLY A 165 -19.63 23.83 -21.84
C GLY A 165 -19.49 22.56 -22.69
N ALA A 166 -19.01 22.73 -23.92
CA ALA A 166 -18.69 21.62 -24.83
C ALA A 166 -17.70 20.64 -24.18
N PRO A 167 -17.81 19.32 -24.48
CA PRO A 167 -16.97 18.32 -23.84
C PRO A 167 -15.48 18.53 -24.13
N THR A 168 -14.67 18.56 -23.07
CA THR A 168 -13.21 18.63 -23.19
C THR A 168 -12.66 17.45 -24.01
N GLN A 169 -11.54 17.65 -24.71
CA GLN A 169 -10.92 16.59 -25.52
C GLN A 169 -10.60 15.35 -24.67
N ALA A 170 -10.21 15.56 -23.40
CA ALA A 170 -10.00 14.50 -22.43
C ALA A 170 -11.29 13.68 -22.16
N SER A 171 -12.43 14.34 -21.96
CA SER A 171 -13.72 13.66 -21.75
C SER A 171 -14.18 12.86 -22.98
N ALA A 172 -13.87 13.34 -24.19
CA ALA A 172 -14.19 12.66 -25.44
C ALA A 172 -13.35 11.38 -25.61
N ARG A 173 -12.03 11.49 -25.37
CA ARG A 173 -11.10 10.34 -25.38
C ARG A 173 -11.47 9.28 -24.34
N MET A 174 -11.84 9.69 -23.13
CA MET A 174 -12.26 8.77 -22.08
C MET A 174 -13.54 8.01 -22.47
N ARG A 175 -14.54 8.71 -23.03
CA ARG A 175 -15.77 8.07 -23.51
C ARG A 175 -15.53 7.06 -24.63
N GLN A 176 -14.65 7.38 -25.58
CA GLN A 176 -14.26 6.45 -26.63
C GLN A 176 -13.68 5.15 -26.06
N ARG A 177 -12.74 5.24 -25.12
CA ARG A 177 -12.15 4.06 -24.45
C ARG A 177 -13.18 3.24 -23.70
N GLN A 178 -14.13 3.89 -23.04
CA GLN A 178 -15.21 3.19 -22.34
C GLN A 178 -16.12 2.42 -23.30
N LEU A 179 -16.45 2.99 -24.46
CA LEU A 179 -17.25 2.31 -25.50
C LEU A 179 -16.50 1.10 -26.07
N GLU A 180 -15.23 1.29 -26.46
CA GLU A 180 -14.38 0.20 -26.96
C GLU A 180 -14.29 -0.95 -25.94
N HIS A 181 -14.07 -0.63 -24.67
CA HIS A 181 -13.98 -1.64 -23.61
C HIS A 181 -15.34 -2.29 -23.28
N ALA A 182 -16.44 -1.56 -23.44
CA ALA A 182 -17.79 -2.05 -23.16
C ALA A 182 -18.24 -3.19 -24.08
N HIS A 183 -17.68 -3.27 -25.30
CA HIS A 183 -17.96 -4.35 -26.27
C HIS A 183 -16.98 -5.53 -26.17
N SER A 184 -16.05 -5.52 -25.21
CA SER A 184 -15.15 -6.66 -25.01
C SER A 184 -15.87 -7.84 -24.35
N PRO A 185 -15.56 -9.10 -24.72
CA PRO A 185 -16.20 -10.28 -24.14
C PRO A 185 -15.94 -10.44 -22.63
N ALA A 186 -14.82 -9.90 -22.13
CA ALA A 186 -14.53 -9.83 -20.70
C ALA A 186 -15.45 -8.84 -19.98
N ALA A 187 -15.74 -7.69 -20.59
CA ALA A 187 -16.66 -6.71 -20.04
C ALA A 187 -18.10 -7.23 -20.01
N GLU A 188 -18.55 -7.99 -21.01
CA GLU A 188 -19.87 -8.63 -21.02
C GLU A 188 -20.05 -9.61 -19.86
N ARG A 189 -19.10 -10.53 -19.64
CA ARG A 189 -19.11 -11.45 -18.49
C ARG A 189 -19.17 -10.71 -17.16
N MET A 190 -18.42 -9.62 -17.04
CA MET A 190 -18.42 -8.79 -15.83
C MET A 190 -19.74 -8.04 -15.65
N LYS A 191 -20.41 -7.61 -16.74
CA LYS A 191 -21.74 -6.99 -16.69
C LYS A 191 -22.79 -7.97 -16.17
N GLU A 192 -22.80 -9.21 -16.66
CA GLU A 192 -23.73 -10.25 -16.19
C GLU A 192 -23.57 -10.53 -14.70
N PHE A 193 -22.33 -10.58 -14.20
CA PHE A 193 -22.06 -10.72 -12.77
C PHE A 193 -22.57 -9.51 -11.97
N ARG A 194 -22.31 -8.29 -12.45
CA ARG A 194 -22.75 -7.05 -11.80
C ARG A 194 -24.27 -6.96 -11.70
N GLN A 195 -25.00 -7.42 -12.71
CA GLN A 195 -26.48 -7.42 -12.71
C GLN A 195 -27.09 -8.27 -11.60
N LYS A 196 -26.38 -9.28 -11.09
CA LYS A 196 -26.86 -10.13 -9.99
C LYS A 196 -26.71 -9.48 -8.62
N LEU A 197 -26.00 -8.34 -8.51
CA LEU A 197 -25.78 -7.66 -7.24
C LEU A 197 -26.99 -6.78 -6.87
N PRO A 198 -27.45 -6.80 -5.62
CA PRO A 198 -28.55 -5.92 -5.16
C PRO A 198 -28.26 -4.43 -5.39
N ALA A 199 -26.99 -4.02 -5.24
CA ALA A 199 -26.56 -2.65 -5.47
C ALA A 199 -26.74 -2.19 -6.93
N PHE A 200 -26.70 -3.12 -7.90
CA PHE A 200 -26.90 -2.79 -9.31
C PHE A 200 -28.36 -2.39 -9.60
N GLY A 201 -29.32 -3.04 -8.95
CA GLY A 201 -30.74 -2.66 -9.04
C GLY A 201 -31.04 -1.29 -8.41
N ALA A 202 -30.26 -0.88 -7.40
CA ALA A 202 -30.38 0.43 -6.75
C ALA A 202 -29.51 1.53 -7.39
N ARG A 203 -28.87 1.27 -8.55
CA ARG A 203 -27.88 2.16 -9.18
C ARG A 203 -28.36 3.60 -9.33
N GLU A 204 -29.53 3.81 -9.93
CA GLU A 204 -30.05 5.17 -10.21
C GLU A 204 -30.28 5.95 -8.92
N ARG A 205 -30.82 5.30 -7.88
CA ARG A 205 -31.03 5.90 -6.57
C ARG A 205 -29.70 6.28 -5.91
N LEU A 206 -28.70 5.40 -6.00
CA LEU A 206 -27.37 5.65 -5.43
C LEU A 206 -26.65 6.79 -6.17
N LEU A 207 -26.76 6.86 -7.49
CA LEU A 207 -26.17 7.94 -8.30
C LEU A 207 -26.84 9.28 -8.01
N ALA A 208 -28.18 9.31 -7.93
CA ALA A 208 -28.93 10.53 -7.59
C ALA A 208 -28.59 11.04 -6.18
N ALA A 209 -28.47 10.13 -5.20
CA ALA A 209 -28.07 10.49 -3.84
C ALA A 209 -26.63 11.04 -3.76
N GLY A 210 -25.73 10.55 -4.62
CA GLY A 210 -24.35 11.05 -4.70
C GLY A 210 -24.23 12.42 -5.37
N ALA A 211 -25.09 12.73 -6.34
CA ALA A 211 -25.08 14.00 -7.07
C ALA A 211 -25.77 15.16 -6.32
N SER A 212 -26.56 14.86 -5.28
CA SER A 212 -27.33 15.86 -4.50
C SER A 212 -26.56 16.46 -3.30
N LYS A 213 -25.23 16.32 -3.25
CA LYS A 213 -24.36 16.91 -2.21
C LYS A 213 -23.56 18.07 -2.75
#